data_AF-A0A540MAV7-F1
#
_entry.id   AF-A0A540MAV7-F1
#
_cell.length_a   1.000
_cell.length_b   1.000
_cell.length_c   1.000
_cell.angle_alpha   90.00
_cell.angle_beta   90.00
_cell.angle_gamma   90.00
#
_symmetry.space_group_name_H-M   'P 1'
#
loop_
_entity.id
_entity.type
_entity.pdbx_description
1 polymer ?
#
loop_
_entity_poly.entity_id
_entity_poly.type
_entity_poly.pdbx_seq_one_letter_code
_entity_poly.pdbx_strand_id
1 'polypeptide(L)'
;MMRPEIVLFGDSITQQSFRPGGWGAALADSYSRKADVKVRGYGGYNTRWALFLLQHLFPLDSKKPPAAATIFFGANDAAVLGRTGERQHVPVEEYKENLRKIVLHLKECSPTILIVLITPPPVDEDGRNEFARDGLHLTPEGNAVVHQEVVKVFSEAWLSAAEMPYDFPHHSEIDGKNPEKAFQQRCI
;
A
#
# COMPACT_ATOMS: atom_id res chain seq x y z
N MET A 1 -22.47 1.79 -4.61
CA MET A 1 -21.34 1.02 -5.20
C MET A 1 -20.39 0.61 -4.09
N MET A 2 -19.67 -0.50 -4.25
CA MET A 2 -18.62 -0.88 -3.31
C MET A 2 -17.32 -0.20 -3.72
N ARG A 3 -16.62 0.40 -2.77
CA ARG A 3 -15.34 1.06 -3.04
C ARG A 3 -14.29 0.02 -3.42
N PRO A 4 -13.40 0.30 -4.40
CA PRO A 4 -12.21 -0.51 -4.62
C PRO A 4 -11.31 -0.53 -3.39
N GLU A 5 -10.55 -1.61 -3.22
CA GLU A 5 -9.59 -1.75 -2.12
C GLU A 5 -8.15 -1.51 -2.60
N ILE A 6 -7.38 -0.75 -1.81
CA ILE A 6 -5.94 -0.54 -1.98
C ILE A 6 -5.24 -1.19 -0.79
N VAL A 7 -4.40 -2.19 -1.04
CA VAL A 7 -3.70 -2.90 0.04
C VAL A 7 -2.24 -2.46 0.13
N LEU A 8 -1.82 -2.02 1.32
CA LEU A 8 -0.43 -1.66 1.60
C LEU A 8 0.28 -2.86 2.22
N PHE A 9 1.05 -3.62 1.43
CA PHE A 9 1.73 -4.84 1.88
C PHE A 9 3.23 -4.59 2.07
N GLY A 10 3.76 -4.89 3.25
CA GLY A 10 5.16 -4.61 3.56
C GLY A 10 5.58 -4.94 4.99
N ASP A 11 6.68 -4.32 5.41
CA ASP A 11 7.30 -4.53 6.72
C ASP A 11 6.90 -3.47 7.77
N SER A 12 7.81 -3.12 8.70
CA SER A 12 7.58 -2.08 9.72
C SER A 12 7.33 -0.70 9.12
N ILE A 13 7.90 -0.36 7.96
CA ILE A 13 7.67 0.94 7.30
C ILE A 13 6.19 1.03 6.89
N THR A 14 5.67 -0.04 6.31
CA THR A 14 4.24 -0.17 5.98
C THR A 14 3.38 -0.26 7.23
N GLN A 15 3.80 -0.98 8.27
CA GLN A 15 3.04 -1.08 9.53
C GLN A 15 2.85 0.29 10.18
N GLN A 16 3.87 1.14 10.10
CA GLN A 16 3.86 2.49 10.67
C GLN A 16 3.20 3.54 9.77
N SER A 17 2.81 3.17 8.55
CA SER A 17 2.23 4.09 7.55
C SER A 17 0.94 4.78 8.02
N PHE A 18 0.24 4.24 9.02
CA PHE A 18 -0.98 4.82 9.61
C PHE A 18 -0.73 5.55 10.94
N ARG A 19 0.52 5.66 11.40
CA ARG A 19 0.84 6.56 12.51
C ARG A 19 0.55 8.02 12.11
N PRO A 20 0.38 8.95 13.06
CA PRO A 20 0.23 10.37 12.74
C PRO A 20 1.35 10.86 11.80
N GLY A 21 0.98 11.49 10.68
CA GLY A 21 1.91 11.92 9.63
C GLY A 21 2.42 10.81 8.71
N GLY A 22 1.88 9.59 8.82
CA GLY A 22 2.28 8.45 7.99
C GLY A 22 1.69 8.48 6.58
N TRP A 23 2.44 7.97 5.61
CA TRP A 23 2.07 8.00 4.19
C TRP A 23 0.79 7.23 3.86
N GLY A 24 0.49 6.16 4.61
CA GLY A 24 -0.72 5.37 4.45
C GLY A 24 -1.96 6.10 4.96
N ALA A 25 -1.85 6.86 6.05
CA ALA A 25 -2.91 7.73 6.53
C ALA A 25 -3.19 8.87 5.53
N ALA A 26 -2.14 9.50 4.98
CA ALA A 26 -2.26 10.52 3.94
C ALA A 26 -2.90 9.96 2.65
N LEU A 27 -2.56 8.72 2.30
CA LEU A 27 -3.18 8.02 1.17
C LEU A 27 -4.67 7.75 1.44
N ALA A 28 -5.03 7.26 2.63
CA ALA A 28 -6.42 7.03 3.00
C ALA A 28 -7.26 8.32 2.95
N ASP A 29 -6.69 9.45 3.38
CA ASP A 29 -7.32 10.76 3.26
C ASP A 29 -7.54 11.17 1.80
N SER A 30 -6.52 10.99 0.95
CA SER A 30 -6.59 11.30 -0.49
C SER A 30 -7.71 10.54 -1.22
N TYR A 31 -8.00 9.31 -0.77
CA TYR A 31 -9.04 8.43 -1.32
C TYR A 31 -10.32 8.41 -0.48
N SER A 32 -10.51 9.36 0.43
CA SER A 32 -11.72 9.44 1.25
C SER A 32 -12.99 9.43 0.39
N ARG A 33 -13.91 8.53 0.74
CA ARG A 33 -15.16 8.25 -0.01
C ARG A 33 -14.99 7.70 -1.42
N LYS A 34 -13.79 7.26 -1.80
CA LYS A 34 -13.43 6.79 -3.14
C LYS A 34 -12.87 5.36 -3.13
N ALA A 35 -11.90 5.07 -2.27
CA ALA A 35 -11.31 3.75 -2.10
C ALA A 35 -11.07 3.43 -0.62
N ASP A 36 -11.06 2.15 -0.26
CA ASP A 36 -10.68 1.71 1.08
C ASP A 36 -9.20 1.33 1.10
N VAL A 37 -8.40 2.00 1.94
CA VAL A 37 -6.97 1.72 2.10
C VAL A 37 -6.75 0.78 3.29
N LYS A 38 -6.16 -0.40 3.05
CA LYS A 38 -5.92 -1.44 4.06
C LYS A 38 -4.44 -1.66 4.30
N VAL A 39 -3.99 -1.46 5.53
CA VAL A 39 -2.62 -1.78 5.94
C VAL A 39 -2.45 -3.26 6.21
N ARG A 40 -1.41 -3.85 5.62
CA ARG A 40 -0.88 -5.19 5.84
C ARG A 40 0.65 -5.11 6.01
N GLY A 41 1.08 -4.30 6.96
CA GLY A 41 2.47 -4.13 7.34
C GLY A 41 2.85 -5.00 8.53
N TYR A 42 4.00 -5.68 8.45
CA TYR A 42 4.45 -6.65 9.46
C TYR A 42 5.87 -6.32 9.91
N GLY A 43 6.01 -5.74 11.10
CA GLY A 43 7.28 -5.30 11.64
C GLY A 43 8.34 -6.40 11.68
N GLY A 44 9.49 -6.12 11.06
CA GLY A 44 10.63 -7.05 11.00
C GLY A 44 10.50 -8.17 9.97
N TYR A 45 9.43 -8.24 9.19
CA TYR A 45 9.28 -9.26 8.15
C TYR A 45 10.18 -8.99 6.95
N ASN A 46 10.71 -10.06 6.36
CA ASN A 46 11.39 -10.08 5.08
C ASN A 46 10.50 -10.73 4.00
N THR A 47 10.95 -10.73 2.75
CA THR A 47 10.19 -11.33 1.64
C THR A 47 9.98 -12.84 1.81
N ARG A 48 10.93 -13.56 2.40
CA ARG A 48 10.83 -15.01 2.66
C ARG A 48 9.62 -15.33 3.53
N TRP A 49 9.40 -14.56 4.59
CA TRP A 49 8.25 -14.74 5.49
C TRP A 49 6.95 -14.19 4.90
N ALA A 50 7.03 -13.11 4.11
CA ALA A 50 5.89 -12.52 3.43
C ALA A 50 5.17 -13.52 2.50
N LEU A 51 5.90 -14.47 1.88
CA LEU A 51 5.32 -15.50 1.02
C LEU A 51 4.26 -16.36 1.74
N PHE A 52 4.44 -16.64 3.03
CA PHE A 52 3.47 -17.43 3.82
C PHE A 52 2.16 -16.68 4.10
N LEU A 53 2.16 -15.36 3.91
CA LEU A 53 0.99 -14.52 4.14
C LEU A 53 0.10 -14.41 2.89
N LEU A 54 0.60 -14.72 1.70
CA LEU A 54 -0.07 -14.41 0.43
C LEU A 54 -1.49 -14.97 0.33
N GLN A 55 -1.69 -16.27 0.61
CA GLN A 55 -3.02 -16.89 0.58
C GLN A 55 -3.98 -16.30 1.63
N HIS A 56 -3.46 -15.86 2.78
CA HIS A 56 -4.27 -15.30 3.85
C HIS A 56 -4.71 -13.86 3.57
N LEU A 57 -3.87 -13.09 2.87
CA LEU A 57 -4.09 -11.67 2.60
C LEU A 57 -4.71 -11.42 1.22
N PHE A 58 -4.39 -12.29 0.27
CA PHE A 58 -4.79 -12.24 -1.12
C PHE A 58 -5.27 -13.63 -1.57
N PRO A 59 -6.41 -14.13 -1.03
CA PRO A 59 -6.93 -15.43 -1.42
C PRO A 59 -7.32 -15.44 -2.91
N LEU A 60 -6.94 -16.49 -3.63
CA LEU A 60 -7.13 -16.60 -5.09
C LEU A 60 -8.60 -16.70 -5.50
N ASP A 61 -9.48 -17.15 -4.59
CA ASP A 61 -10.91 -17.29 -4.79
C ASP A 61 -11.71 -16.06 -4.31
N SER A 62 -11.03 -14.96 -3.96
CA SER A 62 -11.68 -13.72 -3.55
C SER A 62 -12.59 -13.18 -4.66
N LYS A 63 -13.87 -13.01 -4.35
CA LYS A 63 -14.84 -12.31 -5.23
C LYS A 63 -14.59 -10.80 -5.33
N LYS A 64 -13.66 -10.27 -4.54
CA LYS A 64 -13.34 -8.85 -4.44
C LYS A 64 -11.82 -8.68 -4.32
N PRO A 65 -11.06 -8.96 -5.39
CA PRO A 65 -9.64 -8.72 -5.37
C PRO A 65 -9.34 -7.21 -5.22
N PRO A 66 -8.21 -6.84 -4.62
CA PRO A 66 -7.80 -5.43 -4.55
C PRO A 66 -7.65 -4.81 -5.94
N ALA A 67 -7.98 -3.52 -6.03
CA ALA A 67 -7.71 -2.70 -7.20
C ALA A 67 -6.22 -2.40 -7.35
N ALA A 68 -5.54 -2.20 -6.22
CA ALA A 68 -4.10 -1.98 -6.17
C ALA A 68 -3.47 -2.61 -4.94
N ALA A 69 -2.18 -2.92 -5.06
CA ALA A 69 -1.34 -3.32 -3.94
C ALA A 69 0.05 -2.69 -4.04
N THR A 70 0.53 -2.10 -2.95
CA THR A 70 1.95 -1.74 -2.82
C THR A 70 2.71 -2.91 -2.21
N ILE A 71 3.94 -3.16 -2.67
CA ILE A 71 4.87 -4.12 -2.07
C ILE A 71 6.09 -3.33 -1.60
N PHE A 72 6.27 -3.21 -0.29
CA PHE A 72 7.35 -2.43 0.32
C PHE A 72 8.12 -3.30 1.31
N PHE A 73 9.06 -4.07 0.77
CA PHE A 73 9.98 -4.96 1.48
C PHE A 73 11.41 -4.71 1.02
N GLY A 74 12.37 -5.36 1.65
CA GLY A 74 13.78 -5.32 1.28
C GLY A 74 14.68 -4.66 2.33
N ALA A 75 14.10 -3.83 3.22
CA ALA A 75 14.87 -3.20 4.30
C ALA A 75 15.42 -4.25 5.30
N ASN A 76 14.59 -5.23 5.67
CA ASN A 76 14.99 -6.34 6.52
C ASN A 76 15.76 -7.43 5.74
N ASP A 77 15.39 -7.69 4.49
CA ASP A 77 16.08 -8.64 3.60
C ASP A 77 17.56 -8.28 3.42
N ALA A 78 17.85 -6.98 3.31
CA ALA A 78 19.20 -6.43 3.17
C ALA A 78 20.02 -6.43 4.48
N ALA A 79 19.52 -7.02 5.58
CA ALA A 79 20.25 -7.09 6.83
C ALA A 79 21.65 -7.71 6.64
N VAL A 80 22.65 -7.08 7.25
CA VAL A 80 24.05 -7.51 7.14
C VAL A 80 24.32 -8.72 8.02
N LEU A 81 24.92 -9.76 7.46
CA LEU A 81 25.34 -10.96 8.19
C LEU A 81 26.36 -10.63 9.30
N GLY A 82 26.29 -11.33 10.42
CA GLY A 82 27.16 -11.07 11.58
C GLY A 82 26.81 -9.80 12.38
N ARG A 83 25.63 -9.22 12.15
CA ARG A 83 25.06 -8.11 12.93
C ARG A 83 23.72 -8.51 13.55
N THR A 84 23.16 -7.65 14.38
CA THR A 84 21.93 -7.89 15.16
C THR A 84 20.71 -8.30 14.33
N GLY A 85 20.65 -7.93 13.05
CA GLY A 85 19.55 -8.23 12.13
C GLY A 85 19.75 -9.47 11.24
N GLU A 86 20.84 -10.23 11.38
CA GLU A 86 21.21 -11.28 10.42
C GLU A 86 20.13 -12.34 10.18
N ARG A 87 19.28 -12.63 11.18
CA ARG A 87 18.15 -13.56 11.04
C ARG A 87 17.11 -13.14 10.00
N GLN A 88 17.09 -11.86 9.64
CA GLN A 88 16.20 -11.29 8.64
C GLN A 88 16.80 -11.33 7.23
N HIS A 89 18.09 -11.62 7.11
CA HIS A 89 18.80 -11.62 5.85
C HIS A 89 18.18 -12.58 4.83
N VAL A 90 18.02 -12.08 3.60
CA VAL A 90 17.60 -12.84 2.43
C VAL A 90 18.62 -12.56 1.31
N PRO A 91 19.28 -13.59 0.77
CA PRO A 91 20.21 -13.41 -0.36
C PRO A 91 19.52 -12.73 -1.54
N VAL A 92 20.25 -11.87 -2.27
CA VAL A 92 19.68 -11.02 -3.34
C VAL A 92 18.91 -11.81 -4.41
N GLU A 93 19.41 -12.99 -4.80
CA GLU A 93 18.73 -13.86 -5.77
C GLU A 93 17.42 -14.42 -5.21
N GLU A 94 17.39 -14.77 -3.93
CA GLU A 94 16.17 -15.22 -3.26
C GLU A 94 15.19 -14.06 -3.09
N TYR A 95 15.65 -12.86 -2.70
CA TYR A 95 14.82 -11.65 -2.60
C TYR A 95 14.12 -11.34 -3.94
N LYS A 96 14.88 -11.40 -5.04
CA LYS A 96 14.35 -11.21 -6.40
C LYS A 96 13.29 -12.25 -6.75
N GLU A 97 13.54 -13.52 -6.46
CA GLU A 97 12.59 -14.59 -6.72
C GLU A 97 11.34 -14.49 -5.83
N ASN A 98 11.50 -14.10 -4.57
CA ASN A 98 10.38 -13.89 -3.65
C ASN A 98 9.49 -12.74 -4.14
N LEU A 99 10.06 -11.61 -4.55
CA LEU A 99 9.29 -10.52 -5.15
C LEU A 99 8.55 -10.97 -6.42
N ARG A 100 9.20 -11.77 -7.28
CA ARG A 100 8.56 -12.33 -8.47
C ARG A 100 7.35 -13.19 -8.11
N LYS A 101 7.47 -14.06 -7.10
CA LYS A 101 6.37 -14.89 -6.60
C LYS A 101 5.21 -14.06 -6.03
N ILE A 102 5.51 -13.02 -5.25
CA ILE A 102 4.49 -12.08 -4.73
C ILE A 102 3.73 -11.42 -5.89
N VAL A 103 4.45 -10.89 -6.88
CA VAL A 103 3.84 -10.23 -8.05
C VAL A 103 2.98 -11.19 -8.86
N LEU A 104 3.46 -12.42 -9.10
CA LEU A 104 2.71 -13.44 -9.85
C LEU A 104 1.43 -13.84 -9.11
N HIS A 105 1.51 -14.06 -7.79
CA HIS A 105 0.35 -14.37 -6.95
C HIS A 105 -0.71 -13.26 -7.03
N LEU A 106 -0.32 -12.00 -6.92
CA LEU A 106 -1.25 -10.87 -7.02
C LEU A 106 -1.91 -10.79 -8.41
N LYS A 107 -1.16 -11.03 -9.49
CA LYS A 107 -1.72 -11.09 -10.85
C LYS A 107 -2.67 -12.25 -11.05
N GLU A 108 -2.47 -13.35 -10.33
CA GLU A 108 -3.39 -14.49 -10.33
C GLU A 108 -4.69 -14.15 -9.58
N CYS A 109 -4.63 -13.39 -8.47
CA CYS A 109 -5.83 -12.88 -7.80
C CYS A 109 -6.67 -11.96 -8.71
N SER A 110 -6.01 -11.09 -9.49
CA SER A 110 -6.67 -10.22 -10.46
C SER A 110 -5.69 -9.79 -11.55
N PRO A 111 -5.96 -10.11 -12.83
CA PRO A 111 -5.11 -9.68 -13.94
C PRO A 111 -5.01 -8.16 -14.11
N THR A 112 -5.95 -7.39 -13.53
CA THR A 112 -6.03 -5.93 -13.65
C THR A 112 -5.50 -5.19 -12.42
N ILE A 113 -5.04 -5.90 -11.39
CA ILE A 113 -4.50 -5.26 -10.18
C ILE A 113 -3.31 -4.37 -10.52
N LEU A 114 -3.33 -3.14 -10.01
CA LEU A 114 -2.19 -2.23 -10.09
C LEU A 114 -1.18 -2.58 -8.99
N ILE A 115 0.01 -3.05 -9.37
CA ILE A 115 1.06 -3.43 -8.43
C ILE A 115 2.16 -2.37 -8.43
N VAL A 116 2.45 -1.80 -7.25
CA VAL A 116 3.51 -0.80 -7.07
C VAL A 116 4.62 -1.42 -6.21
N LEU A 117 5.78 -1.65 -6.81
CA LEU A 117 6.99 -2.05 -6.08
C LEU A 117 7.66 -0.79 -5.54
N ILE A 118 7.81 -0.70 -4.22
CA ILE A 118 8.51 0.39 -3.55
C ILE A 118 9.86 -0.14 -3.09
N THR A 119 10.93 0.51 -3.53
CA THR A 119 12.30 0.12 -3.16
C THR A 119 12.57 0.45 -1.69
N PRO A 120 13.46 -0.31 -1.00
CA PRO A 120 13.89 0.01 0.36
C PRO A 120 14.38 1.46 0.52
N PRO A 121 14.33 2.02 1.74
CA PRO A 121 14.85 3.36 2.01
C PRO A 121 16.32 3.54 1.61
N PRO A 122 16.78 4.79 1.39
CA PRO A 122 18.12 5.08 0.89
C PRO A 122 19.23 4.48 1.74
N VAL A 123 20.30 4.04 1.07
CA VAL A 123 21.54 3.56 1.69
C VAL A 123 22.58 4.68 1.78
N ASP A 124 22.42 5.77 1.00
CA ASP A 124 23.29 6.95 1.09
C ASP A 124 23.01 7.77 2.35
N GLU A 125 24.07 8.39 2.90
CA GLU A 125 24.02 9.04 4.21
C GLU A 125 23.11 10.26 4.25
N ASP A 126 23.16 11.11 3.22
CA ASP A 126 22.38 12.35 3.17
C ASP A 126 20.87 12.04 3.10
N GLY A 127 20.47 11.17 2.17
CA GLY A 127 19.08 10.73 2.05
C GLY A 127 18.59 9.99 3.30
N ARG A 128 19.45 9.20 3.94
CA ARG A 128 19.11 8.53 5.20
C ARG A 128 18.89 9.54 6.33
N ASN A 129 19.72 10.58 6.43
CA ASN A 129 19.57 11.62 7.46
C ASN A 129 18.30 12.46 7.26
N GLU A 130 17.94 12.76 6.02
CA GLU A 130 16.75 13.56 5.69
C GLU A 130 15.45 12.75 5.80
N PHE A 131 15.43 11.54 5.24
CA PHE A 131 14.18 10.78 5.04
C PHE A 131 13.98 9.62 6.02
N ALA A 132 14.98 9.23 6.81
CA ALA A 132 14.87 8.13 7.77
C ALA A 132 15.22 8.55 9.22
N ARG A 133 14.21 8.55 10.10
CA ARG A 133 14.44 8.54 11.55
C ARG A 133 15.02 7.20 11.96
N ASP A 134 15.73 7.16 13.09
CA ASP A 134 16.38 5.96 13.64
C ASP A 134 17.29 5.19 12.64
N GLY A 135 17.58 5.81 11.50
CA GLY A 135 18.34 5.23 10.41
C GLY A 135 17.60 4.15 9.62
N LEU A 136 16.28 4.02 9.75
CA LEU A 136 15.48 3.04 8.98
C LEU A 136 14.05 3.51 8.69
N HIS A 137 13.31 3.95 9.71
CA HIS A 137 11.90 4.31 9.53
C HIS A 137 11.74 5.71 8.99
N LEU A 138 10.69 5.98 8.23
CA LEU A 138 10.53 7.27 7.57
C LEU A 138 10.31 8.45 8.56
N THR A 139 10.97 9.58 8.28
CA THR A 139 10.63 10.90 8.84
C THR A 139 9.30 11.40 8.27
N PRO A 140 8.71 12.50 8.78
CA PRO A 140 7.57 13.15 8.11
C PRO A 140 7.83 13.43 6.63
N GLU A 141 9.01 13.92 6.29
CA GLU A 141 9.46 14.22 4.93
C GLU A 141 9.55 12.93 4.09
N GLY A 142 10.14 11.87 4.64
CA GLY A 142 10.19 10.56 3.98
C GLY A 142 8.81 9.96 3.72
N ASN A 143 7.86 10.14 4.66
CA ASN A 143 6.48 9.74 4.45
C ASN A 143 5.81 10.56 3.34
N ALA A 144 6.05 11.87 3.28
CA ALA A 144 5.51 12.74 2.24
C ALA A 144 5.99 12.32 0.85
N VAL A 145 7.28 12.00 0.70
CA VAL A 145 7.85 11.51 -0.57
C VAL A 145 7.18 10.20 -1.00
N VAL A 146 7.05 9.22 -0.11
CA VAL A 146 6.40 7.94 -0.43
C VAL A 146 4.93 8.15 -0.83
N HIS A 147 4.20 9.00 -0.10
CA HIS A 147 2.81 9.34 -0.45
C HIS A 147 2.72 9.98 -1.83
N GLN A 148 3.54 10.99 -2.12
CA GLN A 148 3.55 11.70 -3.40
C GLN A 148 3.84 10.76 -4.58
N GLU A 149 4.87 9.92 -4.47
CA GLU A 149 5.24 9.00 -5.55
C GLU A 149 4.19 7.90 -5.76
N VAL A 150 3.59 7.36 -4.68
CA VAL A 150 2.49 6.38 -4.81
C VAL A 150 1.27 7.01 -5.47
N VAL A 151 0.87 8.22 -5.07
CA VAL A 151 -0.25 8.95 -5.68
C VAL A 151 0.02 9.26 -7.15
N LYS A 152 1.26 9.64 -7.49
CA LYS A 152 1.68 9.88 -8.88
C LYS A 152 1.51 8.62 -9.73
N VAL A 153 2.05 7.48 -9.28
CA VAL A 153 1.92 6.19 -10.00
C VAL A 153 0.46 5.78 -10.16
N PHE A 154 -0.37 5.97 -9.13
CA PHE A 154 -1.81 5.68 -9.21
C PHE A 154 -2.53 6.59 -10.21
N SER A 155 -2.17 7.87 -10.26
CA SER A 155 -2.77 8.87 -11.14
C SER A 155 -2.38 8.69 -12.61
N GLU A 156 -1.13 8.28 -12.88
CA GLU A 156 -0.66 7.94 -14.23
C GLU A 156 -1.26 6.62 -14.75
N ALA A 157 -1.70 5.76 -13.84
CA ALA A 157 -2.51 4.59 -14.15
C ALA A 157 -4.01 4.96 -14.22
N TRP A 158 -4.89 4.04 -13.84
CA TRP A 158 -6.34 4.23 -13.88
C TRP A 158 -6.95 4.60 -12.52
N LEU A 159 -6.13 4.75 -11.48
CA LEU A 159 -6.57 4.89 -10.09
C LEU A 159 -6.44 6.34 -9.60
N SER A 160 -6.66 7.34 -10.44
CA SER A 160 -6.57 8.75 -10.04
C SER A 160 -7.66 9.11 -9.03
N ALA A 161 -7.26 9.46 -7.80
CA ALA A 161 -8.19 9.91 -6.77
C ALA A 161 -9.02 11.13 -7.24
N ALA A 162 -8.44 12.05 -8.02
CA ALA A 162 -9.13 13.24 -8.49
C ALA A 162 -10.33 12.90 -9.41
N GLU A 163 -10.20 11.84 -10.22
CA GLU A 163 -11.18 11.42 -11.21
C GLU A 163 -12.21 10.41 -10.65
N MET A 164 -11.95 9.85 -9.46
CA MET A 164 -12.85 8.86 -8.87
C MET A 164 -14.14 9.49 -8.30
N PRO A 165 -15.32 8.92 -8.60
CA PRO A 165 -16.57 9.40 -8.05
C PRO A 165 -16.69 9.06 -6.56
N TYR A 166 -17.39 9.91 -5.80
CA TYR A 166 -17.81 9.56 -4.46
C TYR A 166 -18.84 8.43 -4.48
N ASP A 167 -18.74 7.53 -3.50
CA ASP A 167 -19.64 6.39 -3.33
C ASP A 167 -21.11 6.77 -3.07
N PHE A 168 -21.34 7.89 -2.41
CA PHE A 168 -22.66 8.45 -2.09
C PHE A 168 -22.76 9.94 -2.46
N PRO A 169 -23.99 10.49 -2.56
CA PRO A 169 -24.21 11.90 -2.86
C PRO A 169 -23.51 12.87 -1.89
N HIS A 170 -23.27 14.10 -2.34
CA HIS A 170 -22.90 15.17 -1.42
C HIS A 170 -24.12 15.57 -0.57
N HIS A 171 -23.92 16.00 0.67
CA HIS A 171 -25.05 16.31 1.57
C HIS A 171 -25.95 17.43 1.02
N SER A 172 -25.42 18.34 0.20
CA SER A 172 -26.18 19.40 -0.47
C SER A 172 -27.12 18.90 -1.56
N GLU A 173 -26.94 17.67 -2.04
CA GLU A 173 -27.78 17.03 -3.06
C GLU A 173 -28.94 16.25 -2.43
N ILE A 174 -28.97 16.14 -1.10
CA ILE A 174 -29.98 15.39 -0.36
C ILE A 174 -31.11 16.33 0.04
N ASP A 175 -32.29 16.15 -0.56
CA ASP A 175 -33.52 16.78 -0.09
C ASP A 175 -33.88 16.25 1.29
N GLY A 176 -33.77 17.08 2.33
CA GLY A 176 -34.09 16.69 3.70
C GLY A 176 -35.54 16.24 3.92
N LYS A 177 -36.47 16.61 3.02
CA LYS A 177 -37.87 16.13 3.07
C LYS A 177 -38.07 14.80 2.36
N ASN A 178 -37.23 14.47 1.39
CA ASN A 178 -37.32 13.24 0.59
C ASN A 178 -35.92 12.64 0.32
N PRO A 179 -35.15 12.26 1.35
CA PRO A 179 -33.74 11.91 1.19
C PRO A 179 -33.53 10.69 0.29
N GLU A 180 -34.45 9.73 0.29
CA GLU A 180 -34.39 8.48 -0.48
C GLU A 180 -34.14 8.71 -1.98
N LYS A 181 -34.67 9.81 -2.55
CA LYS A 181 -34.52 10.13 -3.98
C LYS A 181 -33.05 10.27 -4.38
N ALA A 182 -32.21 10.84 -3.51
CA ALA A 182 -30.78 11.01 -3.77
C ALA A 182 -30.03 9.67 -3.78
N PHE A 183 -30.55 8.63 -3.11
CA PHE A 183 -29.91 7.32 -2.99
C PHE A 183 -30.44 6.29 -4.00
N GLN A 184 -31.59 6.53 -4.65
CA GLN A 184 -32.19 5.61 -5.63
C GLN A 184 -31.53 5.67 -7.02
N GLN A 185 -30.79 6.74 -7.36
CA GLN A 185 -30.31 7.01 -8.73
C GLN A 185 -28.95 6.36 -9.11
N ARG A 186 -28.34 5.52 -8.28
CA ARG A 186 -26.99 4.97 -8.55
C ARG A 186 -26.90 3.43 -8.51
N CYS A 187 -27.88 2.78 -9.12
CA CYS A 187 -27.77 1.39 -9.59
C CYS A 187 -27.50 1.40 -11.10
N ILE A 188 -26.26 1.66 -11.50
CA ILE A 188 -25.71 1.29 -12.81
C ILE A 188 -24.36 0.65 -12.55
#